data_AF-A0A8H7A8J2-F1
#
_entry.id   AF-A0A8H7A8J2-F1
#
_cell.length_a   1.000
_cell.length_b   1.000
_cell.length_c   1.000
_cell.angle_alpha   90.00
_cell.angle_beta   90.00
_cell.angle_gamma   90.00
#
_symmetry.space_group_name_H-M   'P 1'
#
loop_
_entity.id
_entity.type
_entity.pdbx_description
1 polymer ?
#
loop_
_entity_poly.entity_id
_entity_poly.type
_entity_poly.pdbx_seq_one_letter_code
_entity_poly.pdbx_strand_id
1 'polypeptide(L)'
;MKFAHDFDASLRKEEYPPEWLDSAISYRQLKKCIKKVQKELQELGLDPHILEQLWQNVNNNDRNITTRASPEEPRSRPYHYSVSSGVATLKPRLTVAIDPRDGLPLDAWLSPETRNFLKGLPRSPRTEKQLSFSAAAGIDGGTTQPMPLSVSEHGNPVELQIVDPTEAFETVEIPLTSDSEFFQILKRELDDLNRLQETKQKQLTVQINKLGSDITKLTEMASSRSRAEVEAWREIFRLYVDSQIFFSTSEQDAGTRPCSTAQKQLEDFSNGIADKRKRLRLSHNGSTALKTFLYINASLLHFMKFQEINRTALTKIMKKFDKQTALHMQANLPPALANEHFVAHDLAKAACFTIQEQLLPIVPQINDYLCPVCLTISFKPVRLRCNHVFCIRCLIVMQRAKQDHCPLCRGGFVMEACSENLDAKLMKFLKRKFPAEVKAKQKENQHAAGVDRYGEGYDKCAVM
;
A
#
# COMPACT_ATOMS: atom_id res chain seq x y z
N MET A 1 -0.15 1.07 33.66
CA MET A 1 0.67 -0.11 33.27
C MET A 1 0.02 -1.03 32.24
N LYS A 2 -1.33 -1.10 32.17
CA LYS A 2 -2.14 -2.04 31.36
C LYS A 2 -1.54 -2.47 30.00
N PHE A 3 -1.31 -1.56 29.04
CA PHE A 3 -1.00 -1.92 27.63
C PHE A 3 0.02 -3.03 27.36
N ALA A 4 1.08 -3.18 28.17
CA ALA A 4 2.01 -4.29 27.97
C ALA A 4 1.34 -5.66 28.21
N HIS A 5 0.55 -5.77 29.29
CA HIS A 5 -0.27 -6.94 29.58
C HIS A 5 -1.41 -7.10 28.57
N ASP A 6 -2.02 -5.99 28.13
CA ASP A 6 -3.10 -6.01 27.14
C ASP A 6 -2.58 -6.55 25.78
N PHE A 7 -1.36 -6.17 25.37
CA PHE A 7 -0.69 -6.67 24.17
C PHE A 7 -0.39 -8.18 24.25
N ASP A 8 0.22 -8.63 25.36
CA ASP A 8 0.49 -10.06 25.56
C ASP A 8 -0.81 -10.89 25.62
N ALA A 9 -1.89 -10.31 26.16
CA ALA A 9 -3.21 -10.94 26.20
C ALA A 9 -3.88 -10.98 24.81
N SER A 10 -3.75 -9.93 23.99
CA SER A 10 -4.20 -9.93 22.59
C SER A 10 -3.48 -10.99 21.76
N LEU A 11 -2.16 -11.11 21.89
CA LEU A 11 -1.38 -12.14 21.20
C LEU A 11 -1.77 -13.57 21.62
N ARG A 12 -2.10 -13.78 22.90
CA ARG A 12 -2.57 -15.07 23.42
C ARG A 12 -4.02 -15.39 23.05
N LYS A 13 -4.87 -14.39 22.82
CA LYS A 13 -6.30 -14.56 22.57
C LYS A 13 -6.63 -15.09 21.17
N GLU A 14 -5.81 -14.77 20.17
CA GLU A 14 -6.07 -15.16 18.77
C GLU A 14 -5.27 -16.38 18.30
N GLU A 15 -4.67 -17.14 19.22
CA GLU A 15 -3.99 -18.43 18.93
C GLU A 15 -3.00 -18.37 17.75
N TYR A 16 -2.19 -17.30 17.67
CA TYR A 16 -1.18 -17.17 16.63
C TYR A 16 -0.14 -18.32 16.68
N PRO A 17 0.35 -18.80 15.52
CA PRO A 17 1.44 -19.77 15.46
C PRO A 17 2.68 -19.30 16.25
N PRO A 18 3.45 -20.23 16.86
CA PRO A 18 4.65 -19.86 17.63
C PRO A 18 5.65 -19.07 16.79
N GLU A 19 5.81 -19.43 15.51
CA GLU A 19 6.66 -18.73 14.54
C GLU A 19 6.30 -17.22 14.37
N TRP A 20 5.07 -16.80 14.70
CA TRP A 20 4.64 -15.39 14.68
C TRP A 20 4.87 -14.74 16.04
N LEU A 21 4.62 -15.48 17.13
CA LEU A 21 4.84 -15.00 18.50
C LEU A 21 6.33 -14.72 18.77
N ASP A 22 7.22 -15.58 18.26
CA ASP A 22 8.68 -15.41 18.33
C ASP A 22 9.16 -14.24 17.45
N SER A 23 8.40 -13.88 16.41
CA SER A 23 8.65 -12.73 15.53
C SER A 23 7.99 -11.43 16.01
N ALA A 24 7.26 -11.43 17.13
CA ALA A 24 6.51 -10.26 17.60
C ALA A 24 7.38 -9.25 18.37
N ILE A 25 6.98 -7.98 18.38
CA ILE A 25 7.73 -6.91 19.06
C ILE A 25 7.81 -7.18 20.57
N SER A 26 9.02 -7.26 21.14
CA SER A 26 9.26 -7.54 22.55
C SER A 26 9.02 -6.29 23.41
N TYR A 27 7.79 -5.80 23.44
CA TYR A 27 7.43 -4.54 24.12
C TYR A 27 7.88 -4.51 25.60
N ARG A 28 7.95 -5.67 26.28
CA ARG A 28 8.51 -5.80 27.63
C ARG A 28 10.03 -5.57 27.70
N GLN A 29 10.80 -6.05 26.71
CA GLN A 29 12.26 -5.91 26.64
C GLN A 29 12.67 -4.51 26.20
N LEU A 30 12.08 -4.00 25.11
CA LEU A 30 12.31 -2.63 24.65
C LEU A 30 12.03 -1.60 25.76
N LYS A 31 10.95 -1.81 26.56
CA LYS A 31 10.64 -0.98 27.74
C LYS A 31 11.68 -1.06 28.86
N LYS A 32 12.45 -2.16 28.99
CA LYS A 32 13.61 -2.23 29.91
C LYS A 32 14.76 -1.38 29.36
N CYS A 33 15.05 -1.46 28.06
CA CYS A 33 16.10 -0.66 27.42
C CYS A 33 15.82 0.85 27.53
N ILE A 34 14.58 1.30 27.29
CA ILE A 34 14.18 2.71 27.50
C ILE A 34 14.45 3.19 28.94
N LYS A 35 14.27 2.32 29.95
CA LYS A 35 14.64 2.65 31.34
C LYS A 35 16.15 2.76 31.56
N LYS A 36 16.98 1.99 30.84
CA LYS A 36 18.43 2.16 30.86
C LYS A 36 18.81 3.50 30.22
N VAL A 37 18.28 3.82 29.03
CA VAL A 37 18.51 5.11 28.35
C VAL A 37 18.14 6.29 29.24
N GLN A 38 16.97 6.24 29.89
CA GLN A 38 16.56 7.30 30.84
C GLN A 38 17.55 7.46 32.00
N LYS A 39 18.09 6.35 32.54
CA LYS A 39 19.08 6.39 33.63
C LYS A 39 20.44 6.91 33.13
N GLU A 40 20.89 6.48 31.96
CA GLU A 40 22.14 6.94 31.32
C GLU A 40 22.10 8.44 31.01
N LEU A 41 20.97 8.95 30.48
CA LEU A 41 20.73 10.39 30.32
C LEU A 41 20.79 11.15 31.65
N GLN A 42 20.18 10.62 32.72
CA GLN A 42 20.23 11.24 34.05
C GLN A 42 21.62 11.18 34.69
N GLU A 43 22.40 10.11 34.47
CA GLU A 43 23.79 10.00 34.91
C GLU A 43 24.74 10.95 34.15
N LEU A 44 24.37 11.34 32.92
CA LEU A 44 25.03 12.39 32.15
C LEU A 44 24.51 13.82 32.47
N GLY A 45 23.56 13.96 33.41
CA GLY A 45 22.94 15.24 33.77
C GLY A 45 22.01 15.83 32.69
N LEU A 46 21.67 15.04 31.66
CA LEU A 46 20.71 15.37 30.61
C LEU A 46 19.31 14.88 31.00
N ASP A 47 18.74 15.42 32.08
CA ASP A 47 17.38 15.05 32.47
C ASP A 47 16.37 15.39 31.36
N PRO A 48 15.35 14.54 31.10
CA PRO A 48 14.33 14.82 30.10
C PRO A 48 13.64 16.18 30.22
N HIS A 49 13.60 16.82 31.39
CA HIS A 49 13.10 18.20 31.52
C HIS A 49 14.00 19.22 30.80
N ILE A 50 15.32 19.06 30.89
CA ILE A 50 16.31 19.95 30.25
C ILE A 50 16.26 19.75 28.72
N LEU A 51 16.19 18.51 28.25
CA LEU A 51 16.09 18.20 26.82
C LEU A 51 14.78 18.75 26.21
N GLU A 52 13.64 18.62 26.90
CA GLU A 52 12.37 19.21 26.46
C GLU A 52 12.41 20.75 26.46
N GLN A 53 13.08 21.40 27.43
CA GLN A 53 13.29 22.86 27.42
C GLN A 53 14.17 23.31 26.25
N LEU A 54 15.28 22.62 25.99
CA LEU A 54 16.16 22.87 24.84
C LEU A 54 15.43 22.70 23.50
N TRP A 55 14.44 21.81 23.43
CA TRP A 55 13.58 21.66 22.24
C TRP A 55 12.54 22.78 22.11
N GLN A 56 11.92 23.20 23.22
CA GLN A 56 10.88 24.23 23.22
C GLN A 56 11.43 25.65 23.00
N ASN A 57 12.66 25.95 23.44
CA ASN A 57 13.28 27.27 23.24
C ASN A 57 13.47 27.61 21.75
N VAL A 58 13.76 26.62 20.90
CA VAL A 58 13.81 26.79 19.43
C VAL A 58 12.48 27.32 18.90
N ASN A 59 11.38 26.64 19.23
CA ASN A 59 10.04 26.96 18.73
C ASN A 59 9.49 28.31 19.27
N ASN A 60 10.06 28.84 20.36
CA ASN A 60 9.66 30.14 20.92
C ASN A 60 10.39 31.32 20.26
N ASN A 61 11.66 31.15 19.86
CA ASN A 61 12.41 32.22 19.16
C ASN A 61 11.81 32.57 17.79
N ASP A 62 11.18 31.61 17.10
CA ASP A 62 10.45 31.82 15.84
C ASP A 62 9.30 32.85 15.93
N ARG A 63 8.88 33.26 17.13
CA ARG A 63 7.79 34.24 17.31
C ARG A 63 8.23 35.69 17.46
N ASN A 64 9.51 35.97 17.72
CA ASN A 64 9.98 37.33 18.03
C ASN A 64 10.82 37.99 16.91
N ILE A 65 11.12 37.30 15.81
CA ILE A 65 11.89 37.87 14.69
C ILE A 65 10.96 38.24 13.51
N THR A 66 10.30 39.38 13.62
CA THR A 66 9.48 39.96 12.55
C THR A 66 10.31 40.69 11.50
N THR A 67 11.04 39.97 10.64
CA THR A 67 11.26 40.39 9.22
C THR A 67 11.95 39.33 8.34
N ARG A 68 11.35 39.07 7.17
CA ARG A 68 11.96 38.59 5.90
C ARG A 68 13.15 37.61 6.01
N ALA A 69 12.86 36.33 6.19
CA ALA A 69 13.73 35.21 5.80
C ALA A 69 12.91 34.14 5.04
N SER A 70 13.55 33.39 4.14
CA SER A 70 12.90 32.32 3.35
C SER A 70 12.67 31.04 4.17
N PRO A 71 11.67 30.20 3.82
CA PRO A 71 11.16 29.14 4.71
C PRO A 71 11.86 27.77 4.60
N GLU A 72 13.07 27.66 4.02
CA GLU A 72 13.66 26.36 3.61
C GLU A 72 14.97 25.95 4.32
N GLU A 73 15.53 26.76 5.21
CA GLU A 73 16.75 26.39 5.97
C GLU A 73 16.48 26.22 7.49
N PRO A 74 16.67 25.01 8.06
CA PRO A 74 16.47 24.77 9.49
C PRO A 74 17.64 25.34 10.30
N ARG A 75 17.46 26.56 10.81
CA ARG A 75 18.43 27.21 11.73
C ARG A 75 18.73 26.33 12.94
N SER A 76 19.99 26.40 13.39
CA SER A 76 20.63 25.42 14.27
C SER A 76 19.85 25.10 15.56
N ARG A 77 19.40 23.86 15.71
CA ARG A 77 18.89 23.35 17.00
C ARG A 77 20.08 23.11 17.95
N PRO A 78 19.96 23.43 19.27
CA PRO A 78 21.06 23.29 20.23
C PRO A 78 21.46 21.82 20.44
N TYR A 79 20.55 20.88 20.18
CA TYR A 79 20.89 19.47 20.00
C TYR A 79 20.12 18.84 18.82
N HIS A 80 20.70 17.78 18.27
CA HIS A 80 20.13 16.96 17.22
C HIS A 80 20.35 15.48 17.55
N TYR A 81 19.26 14.73 17.64
CA TYR A 81 19.29 13.27 17.80
C TYR A 81 18.77 12.60 16.54
N SER A 82 19.63 11.84 15.85
CA SER A 82 19.25 11.09 14.66
C SER A 82 19.77 9.66 14.71
N VAL A 83 19.04 8.77 14.02
CA VAL A 83 19.46 7.39 13.80
C VAL A 83 19.93 7.25 12.36
N SER A 84 21.25 7.14 12.19
CA SER A 84 21.86 6.86 10.89
C SER A 84 21.57 5.41 10.50
N SER A 85 20.90 5.22 9.36
CA SER A 85 20.64 3.89 8.80
C SER A 85 21.87 3.38 8.05
N GLY A 86 22.77 2.71 8.75
CA GLY A 86 23.83 1.90 8.12
C GLY A 86 23.27 0.53 7.73
N VAL A 87 23.73 -0.01 6.59
CA VAL A 87 23.27 -1.30 6.03
C VAL A 87 23.18 -2.41 7.09
N ALA A 88 24.20 -2.53 7.95
CA ALA A 88 24.20 -3.43 9.09
C ALA A 88 23.46 -2.87 10.33
N THR A 89 23.75 -1.65 10.76
CA THR A 89 23.36 -1.12 12.08
C THR A 89 22.61 0.21 12.03
N LEU A 90 21.50 0.30 12.77
CA LEU A 90 21.01 1.59 13.25
C LEU A 90 22.01 2.16 14.27
N LYS A 91 22.58 3.34 13.98
CA LYS A 91 23.42 4.07 14.92
C LYS A 91 22.72 5.35 15.37
N PRO A 92 22.17 5.41 16.59
CA PRO A 92 21.77 6.69 17.18
C PRO A 92 23.01 7.56 17.40
N ARG A 93 22.84 8.88 17.26
CA ARG A 93 23.87 9.89 17.58
C ARG A 93 23.18 11.08 18.22
N LEU A 94 23.48 11.35 19.49
CA LEU A 94 23.11 12.61 20.14
C LEU A 94 24.22 13.61 19.89
N THR A 95 23.91 14.67 19.16
CA THR A 95 24.86 15.73 18.78
C THR A 95 24.44 17.01 19.46
N VAL A 96 25.36 17.70 20.15
CA VAL A 96 25.10 18.99 20.83
C VAL A 96 25.98 20.07 20.21
N ALA A 97 25.42 21.27 20.02
CA ALA A 97 26.11 22.44 19.51
C ALA A 97 26.84 23.21 20.63
N ILE A 98 28.05 23.64 20.35
CA ILE A 98 28.97 24.32 21.27
C ILE A 98 29.39 25.66 20.66
N ASP A 99 29.44 26.71 21.50
CA ASP A 99 29.95 28.02 21.12
C ASP A 99 31.47 27.95 20.87
N PRO A 100 31.96 28.38 19.69
CA PRO A 100 33.38 28.33 19.35
C PRO A 100 34.26 29.28 20.18
N ARG A 101 33.69 30.26 20.90
CA ARG A 101 34.41 31.24 21.73
C ARG A 101 34.71 30.69 23.13
N ASP A 102 33.69 30.15 23.80
CA ASP A 102 33.79 29.72 25.21
C ASP A 102 34.01 28.21 25.40
N GLY A 103 33.81 27.39 24.35
CA GLY A 103 33.84 25.93 24.47
C GLY A 103 32.77 25.39 25.43
N LEU A 104 31.64 26.11 25.52
CA LEU A 104 30.47 25.74 26.30
C LEU A 104 29.32 25.34 25.34
N PRO A 105 28.54 24.30 25.66
CA PRO A 105 27.26 24.07 24.99
C PRO A 105 26.36 25.30 25.16
N LEU A 106 25.57 25.63 24.12
CA LEU A 106 24.99 26.97 23.91
C LEU A 106 24.07 27.49 25.03
N ASP A 107 23.59 26.62 25.92
CA ASP A 107 22.68 26.96 27.00
C ASP A 107 23.31 26.71 28.38
N ALA A 108 23.36 27.75 29.22
CA ALA A 108 24.08 27.81 30.49
C ALA A 108 23.44 26.99 31.65
N TRP A 109 22.67 25.94 31.36
CA TRP A 109 21.83 25.19 32.32
C TRP A 109 22.34 23.79 32.69
N LEU A 110 23.33 23.25 31.97
CA LEU A 110 23.91 21.92 32.25
C LEU A 110 24.75 21.93 33.54
N SER A 111 24.85 20.80 34.24
CA SER A 111 25.58 20.73 35.52
C SER A 111 27.11 20.92 35.34
N PRO A 112 27.87 21.26 36.41
CA PRO A 112 29.32 21.35 36.33
C PRO A 112 29.98 20.05 35.87
N GLU A 113 29.47 18.90 36.32
CA GLU A 113 29.92 17.57 35.91
C GLU A 113 29.64 17.34 34.41
N THR A 114 28.43 17.65 33.94
CA THR A 114 28.05 17.53 32.53
C THR A 114 28.90 18.42 31.62
N ARG A 115 29.17 19.66 32.02
CA ARG A 115 30.06 20.57 31.25
C ARG A 115 31.48 20.02 31.17
N ASN A 116 32.00 19.46 32.25
CA ASN A 116 33.34 18.87 32.28
C ASN A 116 33.41 17.57 31.45
N PHE A 117 32.35 16.75 31.46
CA PHE A 117 32.23 15.58 30.58
C PHE A 117 32.20 15.97 29.10
N LEU A 118 31.37 16.95 28.71
CA LEU A 118 31.29 17.44 27.33
C LEU A 118 32.63 18.04 26.84
N LYS A 119 33.38 18.72 27.72
CA LYS A 119 34.73 19.22 27.43
C LYS A 119 35.78 18.11 27.24
N GLY A 120 35.53 16.91 27.77
CA GLY A 120 36.41 15.74 27.64
C GLY A 120 36.14 14.86 26.40
N LEU A 121 35.06 15.12 25.65
CA LEU A 121 34.73 14.38 24.43
C LEU A 121 35.53 14.91 23.21
N PRO A 122 35.89 14.04 22.25
CA PRO A 122 36.58 14.47 21.04
C PRO A 122 35.68 15.37 20.17
N ARG A 123 36.12 16.60 19.93
CA ARG A 123 35.44 17.55 19.03
C ARG A 123 35.51 17.05 17.60
N SER A 124 34.39 17.11 16.87
CA SER A 124 34.33 16.71 15.46
C SER A 124 34.58 17.91 14.55
N PRO A 125 35.68 17.95 13.76
CA PRO A 125 35.97 19.10 12.91
C PRO A 125 35.01 19.15 11.71
N ARG A 126 34.34 20.30 11.54
CA ARG A 126 33.55 20.74 10.38
C ARG A 126 32.76 19.66 9.63
N THR A 127 31.43 19.64 9.82
CA THR A 127 30.52 18.97 8.88
C THR A 127 30.29 19.84 7.62
N GLU A 128 31.37 20.21 6.92
CA GLU A 128 31.29 20.71 5.54
C GLU A 128 31.00 19.53 4.60
N LYS A 129 29.78 18.96 4.70
CA LYS A 129 29.26 17.98 3.74
C LYS A 129 28.10 18.56 2.96
N GLN A 130 28.50 19.42 2.03
CA GLN A 130 27.92 19.58 0.70
C GLN A 130 26.98 18.43 0.33
N LEU A 131 25.67 18.64 0.51
CA LEU A 131 24.63 17.76 -0.03
C LEU A 131 24.60 17.96 -1.54
N SER A 132 25.50 17.28 -2.25
CA SER A 132 25.47 17.14 -3.70
C SER A 132 24.21 16.34 -4.08
N PHE A 133 23.07 17.03 -4.16
CA PHE A 133 21.86 16.48 -4.75
C PHE A 133 22.21 15.96 -6.14
N SER A 134 22.07 14.66 -6.33
CA SER A 134 22.17 14.03 -7.64
C SER A 134 20.94 14.44 -8.44
N ALA A 135 21.00 15.61 -9.05
CA ALA A 135 19.93 16.14 -9.89
C ALA A 135 19.67 15.13 -11.01
N ALA A 136 18.43 14.65 -11.10
CA ALA A 136 18.00 13.79 -12.19
C ALA A 136 17.94 14.64 -13.47
N ALA A 137 19.05 14.69 -14.19
CA ALA A 137 19.14 15.38 -15.46
C ALA A 137 18.25 14.67 -16.50
N GLY A 138 17.05 15.23 -16.70
CA GLY A 138 16.30 15.00 -17.93
C GLY A 138 17.14 15.45 -19.13
N ILE A 139 17.06 14.69 -20.22
CA ILE A 139 17.78 15.02 -21.45
C ILE A 139 17.02 16.17 -22.14
N ASP A 140 17.63 17.35 -22.24
CA ASP A 140 17.57 18.19 -23.45
C ASP A 140 18.49 19.43 -23.38
N GLY A 141 19.01 19.86 -24.53
CA GLY A 141 19.32 21.28 -24.81
C GLY A 141 20.68 21.90 -24.41
N GLY A 142 21.64 21.89 -25.34
CA GLY A 142 22.25 23.15 -25.83
C GLY A 142 23.37 23.88 -25.06
N THR A 143 24.61 23.43 -25.27
CA THR A 143 25.80 24.24 -25.65
C THR A 143 25.96 25.70 -25.15
N THR A 144 26.97 25.97 -24.32
CA THR A 144 28.05 26.99 -24.57
C THR A 144 29.23 26.85 -23.58
N GLN A 145 30.37 27.49 -23.87
CA GLN A 145 31.64 27.38 -23.11
C GLN A 145 31.95 28.62 -22.22
N PRO A 146 32.81 28.47 -21.17
CA PRO A 146 33.28 29.57 -20.31
C PRO A 146 34.62 30.19 -20.77
N MET A 147 34.95 31.41 -20.31
CA MET A 147 36.31 32.00 -20.10
C MET A 147 36.18 33.34 -19.30
N PRO A 148 37.26 33.95 -18.73
CA PRO A 148 37.13 34.73 -17.47
C PRO A 148 37.87 36.11 -17.33
N LEU A 149 37.58 36.79 -16.20
CA LEU A 149 38.43 37.68 -15.35
C LEU A 149 39.01 39.04 -15.85
N SER A 150 38.57 40.12 -15.18
CA SER A 150 39.17 41.48 -15.03
C SER A 150 38.49 42.23 -13.86
N VAL A 151 39.05 42.99 -12.90
CA VAL A 151 40.36 43.69 -12.68
C VAL A 151 40.50 44.98 -13.51
N SER A 152 40.65 46.22 -12.99
CA SER A 152 40.54 46.85 -11.64
C SER A 152 40.38 48.40 -11.84
N GLU A 153 40.50 49.42 -10.95
CA GLU A 153 40.93 49.63 -9.54
C GLU A 153 40.43 51.03 -9.02
N HIS A 154 40.90 51.49 -7.83
CA HIS A 154 40.70 52.82 -7.16
C HIS A 154 39.35 53.05 -6.42
N GLY A 155 39.27 53.58 -5.18
CA GLY A 155 40.31 53.93 -4.20
C GLY A 155 39.72 54.28 -2.80
N ASN A 156 40.53 54.12 -1.74
CA ASN A 156 40.18 54.26 -0.29
C ASN A 156 40.62 55.63 0.30
N PRO A 157 40.37 55.99 1.60
CA PRO A 157 39.59 55.31 2.66
C PRO A 157 38.54 56.20 3.38
N VAL A 158 37.68 55.60 4.22
CA VAL A 158 37.53 55.93 5.66
C VAL A 158 36.69 54.85 6.37
N GLU A 159 37.04 54.63 7.63
CA GLU A 159 36.65 53.54 8.52
C GLU A 159 35.25 53.72 9.15
N LEU A 160 34.46 52.63 9.28
CA LEU A 160 33.92 52.14 10.57
C LEU A 160 33.03 50.88 10.47
N GLN A 161 33.16 50.04 11.51
CA GLN A 161 32.29 48.90 11.91
C GLN A 161 32.22 47.65 11.02
N ILE A 162 33.20 46.76 11.25
CA ILE A 162 33.05 45.30 11.09
C ILE A 162 32.50 44.74 12.42
N VAL A 163 31.30 44.14 12.40
CA VAL A 163 30.65 43.40 13.51
C VAL A 163 29.67 42.42 12.86
N ASP A 164 29.59 41.12 13.14
CA ASP A 164 30.53 40.15 13.76
C ASP A 164 30.37 38.83 12.93
N PRO A 165 31.19 37.77 13.05
CA PRO A 165 31.13 36.64 12.14
C PRO A 165 29.89 35.75 12.36
N THR A 166 29.40 35.14 11.28
CA THR A 166 28.42 34.05 11.34
C THR A 166 28.92 32.93 12.25
N GLU A 167 28.19 32.63 13.32
CA GLU A 167 28.62 31.71 14.38
C GLU A 167 28.80 30.28 13.86
N ALA A 168 30.05 29.87 13.73
CA ALA A 168 30.43 28.53 13.29
C ALA A 168 30.47 27.58 14.51
N PHE A 169 29.30 27.07 14.91
CA PHE A 169 29.18 26.16 16.06
C PHE A 169 29.99 24.87 15.86
N GLU A 170 30.77 24.49 16.87
CA GLU A 170 31.37 23.16 16.94
C GLU A 170 30.34 22.15 17.43
N THR A 171 30.50 20.87 17.05
CA THR A 171 29.58 19.80 17.49
C THR A 171 30.31 18.69 18.23
N VAL A 172 29.68 18.23 19.31
CA VAL A 172 30.13 17.11 20.13
C VAL A 172 29.08 16.00 20.11
N GLU A 173 29.55 14.78 19.88
CA GLU A 173 28.73 13.57 19.90
C GLU A 173 28.76 12.92 21.29
N ILE A 174 27.59 12.69 21.87
CA ILE A 174 27.42 12.06 23.16
C ILE A 174 27.15 10.56 22.92
N PRO A 175 28.10 9.66 23.29
CA PRO A 175 27.96 8.23 23.06
C PRO A 175 27.04 7.61 24.11
N LEU A 176 25.74 7.55 23.80
CA LEU A 176 24.80 6.70 24.52
C LEU A 176 24.99 5.23 24.10
N THR A 177 24.89 4.32 25.06
CA THR A 177 25.13 2.88 24.88
C THR A 177 23.82 2.07 24.97
N SER A 178 22.89 2.50 25.83
CA SER A 178 21.60 1.82 26.03
C SER A 178 20.61 2.05 24.89
N ASP A 179 20.76 3.14 24.14
CA ASP A 179 19.90 3.45 23.00
C ASP A 179 20.32 2.65 21.77
N SER A 180 21.63 2.43 21.61
CA SER A 180 22.20 1.47 20.65
C SER A 180 21.71 0.05 20.93
N GLU A 181 21.61 -0.38 22.19
CA GLU A 181 20.95 -1.65 22.55
C GLU A 181 19.47 -1.64 22.12
N PHE A 182 18.72 -0.58 22.44
CA PHE A 182 17.30 -0.44 22.06
C PHE A 182 17.10 -0.51 20.54
N PHE A 183 17.86 0.25 19.75
CA PHE A 183 17.72 0.28 18.29
C PHE A 183 18.24 -0.97 17.59
N GLN A 184 19.22 -1.68 18.14
CA GLN A 184 19.65 -2.99 17.63
C GLN A 184 18.58 -4.07 17.85
N ILE A 185 17.96 -4.11 19.04
CA ILE A 185 16.82 -5.01 19.30
C ILE A 185 15.65 -4.66 18.39
N LEU A 186 15.31 -3.36 18.28
CA LEU A 186 14.20 -2.89 17.45
C LEU A 186 14.42 -3.20 15.97
N LYS A 187 15.62 -2.98 15.42
CA LYS A 187 15.92 -3.35 14.01
C LYS A 187 15.73 -4.84 13.79
N ARG A 188 16.28 -5.70 14.66
CA ARG A 188 16.15 -7.15 14.52
C ARG A 188 14.68 -7.59 14.51
N GLU A 189 13.86 -7.10 15.44
CA GLU A 189 12.43 -7.41 15.50
C GLU A 189 11.67 -6.91 14.24
N LEU A 190 12.07 -5.76 13.68
CA LEU A 190 11.54 -5.27 12.40
C LEU A 190 11.98 -6.15 11.22
N ASP A 191 13.24 -6.59 11.19
CA ASP A 191 13.78 -7.49 10.16
C ASP A 191 13.08 -8.87 10.23
N ASP A 192 12.76 -9.37 11.43
CA ASP A 192 12.05 -10.64 11.65
C ASP A 192 10.57 -10.56 11.21
N LEU A 193 9.88 -9.46 11.54
CA LEU A 193 8.52 -9.19 11.04
C LEU A 193 8.47 -9.11 9.51
N ASN A 194 9.50 -8.51 8.87
CA ASN A 194 9.58 -8.44 7.41
C ASN A 194 9.84 -9.83 6.78
N ARG A 195 10.78 -10.62 7.34
CA ARG A 195 10.99 -12.03 6.96
C ARG A 195 9.71 -12.85 7.04
N LEU A 196 8.91 -12.64 8.09
CA LEU A 196 7.61 -13.29 8.25
C LEU A 196 6.59 -12.82 7.19
N GLN A 197 6.50 -11.52 6.91
CA GLN A 197 5.63 -10.97 5.86
C GLN A 197 5.97 -11.57 4.48
N GLU A 198 7.25 -11.55 4.08
CA GLU A 198 7.70 -12.19 2.83
C GLU A 198 7.32 -13.67 2.75
N THR A 199 7.50 -14.40 3.85
CA THR A 199 7.20 -15.83 3.94
C THR A 199 5.71 -16.09 3.77
N LYS A 200 4.85 -15.28 4.41
CA LYS A 200 3.39 -15.40 4.27
C LYS A 200 2.89 -14.94 2.91
N GLN A 201 3.51 -13.93 2.30
CA GLN A 201 3.23 -13.55 0.91
C GLN A 201 3.51 -14.70 -0.06
N LYS A 202 4.72 -15.28 0.01
CA LYS A 202 5.11 -16.45 -0.81
C LYS A 202 4.18 -17.64 -0.58
N GLN A 203 3.80 -17.92 0.68
CA GLN A 203 2.85 -18.98 1.04
C GLN A 203 1.44 -18.74 0.44
N LEU A 204 0.90 -17.53 0.57
CA LEU A 204 -0.43 -17.16 0.04
C LEU A 204 -0.44 -17.20 -1.50
N THR A 205 0.55 -16.63 -2.17
CA THR A 205 0.67 -16.68 -3.63
C THR A 205 0.70 -18.12 -4.14
N VAL A 206 1.46 -19.03 -3.51
CA VAL A 206 1.47 -20.46 -3.87
C VAL A 206 0.10 -21.12 -3.67
N GLN A 207 -0.62 -20.79 -2.59
CA GLN A 207 -1.97 -21.32 -2.34
C GLN A 207 -2.99 -20.81 -3.38
N ILE A 208 -2.93 -19.53 -3.76
CA ILE A 208 -3.81 -18.92 -4.77
C ILE A 208 -3.53 -19.53 -6.16
N ASN A 209 -2.26 -19.66 -6.57
CA ASN A 209 -1.90 -20.31 -7.84
C ASN A 209 -2.40 -21.77 -7.89
N LYS A 210 -2.24 -22.53 -6.80
CA LYS A 210 -2.74 -23.91 -6.71
C LYS A 210 -4.26 -23.95 -6.87
N LEU A 211 -4.98 -23.11 -6.14
CA LEU A 211 -6.44 -22.97 -6.20
C LEU A 211 -6.90 -22.62 -7.62
N GLY A 212 -6.21 -21.70 -8.32
CA GLY A 212 -6.45 -21.40 -9.72
C GLY A 212 -6.30 -22.63 -10.62
N SER A 213 -5.23 -23.42 -10.45
CA SER A 213 -5.07 -24.67 -11.20
C SER A 213 -6.20 -25.67 -10.94
N ASP A 214 -6.70 -25.75 -9.70
CA ASP A 214 -7.74 -26.70 -9.31
C ASP A 214 -9.14 -26.26 -9.79
N ILE A 215 -9.45 -24.96 -9.76
CA ILE A 215 -10.66 -24.39 -10.39
C ILE A 215 -10.60 -24.51 -11.92
N THR A 216 -9.43 -24.35 -12.53
CA THR A 216 -9.25 -24.55 -13.99
C THR A 216 -9.64 -25.98 -14.38
N LYS A 217 -9.07 -26.99 -13.72
CA LYS A 217 -9.39 -28.42 -13.95
C LYS A 217 -10.90 -28.70 -13.82
N LEU A 218 -11.58 -28.07 -12.86
CA LEU A 218 -13.04 -28.22 -12.65
C LEU A 218 -13.89 -27.55 -13.75
N THR A 219 -13.41 -26.44 -14.32
CA THR A 219 -14.17 -25.58 -15.24
C THR A 219 -13.85 -25.78 -16.72
N GLU A 220 -12.82 -26.55 -17.05
CA GLU A 220 -12.45 -26.91 -18.44
C GLU A 220 -13.20 -28.13 -18.98
N MET A 221 -13.59 -29.09 -18.13
CA MET A 221 -14.27 -30.30 -18.57
C MET A 221 -15.56 -29.99 -19.36
N ALA A 222 -15.81 -30.68 -20.47
CA ALA A 222 -16.97 -30.42 -21.34
C ALA A 222 -18.29 -31.09 -20.89
N SER A 223 -18.54 -31.19 -19.57
CA SER A 223 -19.65 -31.96 -19.00
C SER A 223 -20.89 -31.12 -18.64
N SER A 224 -21.93 -31.75 -18.08
CA SER A 224 -23.03 -31.03 -17.43
C SER A 224 -22.74 -30.66 -15.97
N ARG A 225 -21.78 -31.34 -15.31
CA ARG A 225 -21.39 -31.07 -13.91
C ARG A 225 -20.49 -29.85 -13.82
N SER A 226 -19.47 -29.78 -14.67
CA SER A 226 -18.54 -28.64 -14.79
C SER A 226 -19.24 -27.33 -15.22
N ARG A 227 -20.35 -27.39 -15.95
CA ARG A 227 -21.20 -26.20 -16.19
C ARG A 227 -21.89 -25.69 -14.92
N ALA A 228 -22.28 -26.59 -14.01
CA ALA A 228 -22.81 -26.21 -12.71
C ALA A 228 -21.70 -25.73 -11.74
N GLU A 229 -20.48 -26.27 -11.85
CA GLU A 229 -19.29 -25.75 -11.16
C GLU A 229 -18.96 -24.32 -11.62
N VAL A 230 -18.88 -24.06 -12.94
CA VAL A 230 -18.64 -22.70 -13.49
C VAL A 230 -19.65 -21.70 -12.93
N GLU A 231 -20.94 -22.05 -12.91
CA GLU A 231 -21.99 -21.15 -12.43
C GLU A 231 -21.96 -20.96 -10.90
N ALA A 232 -21.62 -22.00 -10.14
CA ALA A 232 -21.39 -21.87 -8.70
C ALA A 232 -20.19 -20.96 -8.40
N TRP A 233 -19.08 -21.11 -9.14
CA TRP A 233 -17.89 -20.26 -8.98
C TRP A 233 -18.11 -18.82 -9.46
N ARG A 234 -18.98 -18.56 -10.45
CA ARG A 234 -19.44 -17.20 -10.78
C ARG A 234 -20.10 -16.54 -9.58
N GLU A 235 -21.09 -17.19 -8.98
CA GLU A 235 -21.80 -16.61 -7.83
C GLU A 235 -20.89 -16.46 -6.60
N ILE A 236 -19.96 -17.39 -6.35
CA ILE A 236 -18.94 -17.27 -5.29
C ILE A 236 -18.05 -16.04 -5.52
N PHE A 237 -17.49 -15.88 -6.71
CA PHE A 237 -16.58 -14.76 -7.02
C PHE A 237 -17.30 -13.41 -7.12
N ARG A 238 -18.52 -13.38 -7.67
CA ARG A 238 -19.36 -12.18 -7.68
C ARG A 238 -19.61 -11.70 -6.25
N LEU A 239 -20.05 -12.59 -5.35
CA LEU A 239 -20.26 -12.24 -3.95
C LEU A 239 -18.97 -11.80 -3.25
N TYR A 240 -17.83 -12.40 -3.57
CA TYR A 240 -16.53 -12.00 -3.00
C TYR A 240 -16.13 -10.58 -3.40
N VAL A 241 -16.34 -10.21 -4.67
CA VAL A 241 -16.10 -8.86 -5.18
C VAL A 241 -17.10 -7.86 -4.57
N ASP A 242 -18.39 -8.20 -4.57
CA ASP A 242 -19.46 -7.36 -4.00
C ASP A 242 -19.22 -7.07 -2.49
N SER A 243 -18.76 -8.08 -1.73
CA SER A 243 -18.49 -7.96 -0.29
C SER A 243 -17.29 -7.06 0.07
N GLN A 244 -16.44 -6.67 -0.89
CA GLN A 244 -15.39 -5.66 -0.71
C GLN A 244 -14.56 -5.85 0.59
N ILE A 245 -14.17 -7.10 0.87
CA ILE A 245 -13.78 -7.55 2.22
C ILE A 245 -12.57 -6.79 2.78
N PHE A 246 -11.50 -6.64 1.99
CA PHE A 246 -10.26 -6.00 2.43
C PHE A 246 -10.07 -4.57 1.92
N PHE A 247 -10.84 -4.17 0.89
CA PHE A 247 -10.72 -2.87 0.22
C PHE A 247 -12.09 -2.30 -0.13
N SER A 248 -12.30 -1.01 0.09
CA SER A 248 -13.43 -0.30 -0.51
C SER A 248 -13.06 0.28 -1.87
N THR A 249 -14.01 0.21 -2.81
CA THR A 249 -14.00 0.99 -4.05
C THR A 249 -14.98 2.17 -4.01
N SER A 250 -15.58 2.47 -2.85
CA SER A 250 -16.55 3.56 -2.70
C SER A 250 -15.84 4.87 -2.38
N GLU A 251 -16.30 5.99 -2.97
CA GLU A 251 -15.62 7.29 -2.92
C GLU A 251 -15.39 7.85 -1.49
N GLN A 252 -16.24 7.46 -0.52
CA GLN A 252 -16.21 7.96 0.85
C GLN A 252 -15.23 7.22 1.78
N ASP A 253 -14.87 5.97 1.47
CA ASP A 253 -14.04 5.09 2.31
C ASP A 253 -12.99 4.30 1.51
N ALA A 254 -12.61 4.82 0.34
CA ALA A 254 -11.72 4.19 -0.63
C ALA A 254 -10.36 3.77 -0.01
N GLY A 255 -9.91 2.56 -0.33
CA GLY A 255 -8.64 2.00 0.16
C GLY A 255 -8.82 0.84 1.13
N THR A 256 -7.79 0.55 1.93
CA THR A 256 -7.74 -0.66 2.78
C THR A 256 -8.65 -0.54 4.00
N ARG A 257 -9.48 -1.56 4.24
CA ARG A 257 -10.35 -1.63 5.41
C ARG A 257 -9.57 -1.98 6.69
N PRO A 258 -9.95 -1.45 7.87
CA PRO A 258 -9.40 -1.89 9.15
C PRO A 258 -9.87 -3.32 9.48
N CYS A 259 -9.11 -4.04 10.31
CA CYS A 259 -9.34 -5.47 10.54
C CYS A 259 -10.72 -5.79 11.15
N SER A 260 -11.32 -4.86 11.89
CA SER A 260 -12.68 -5.00 12.43
C SER A 260 -13.76 -5.00 11.34
N THR A 261 -13.68 -4.09 10.37
CA THR A 261 -14.60 -4.05 9.22
C THR A 261 -14.35 -5.22 8.27
N ALA A 262 -13.08 -5.56 8.03
CA ALA A 262 -12.72 -6.69 7.19
C ALA A 262 -13.17 -8.05 7.79
N GLN A 263 -13.09 -8.21 9.11
CA GLN A 263 -13.67 -9.35 9.81
C GLN A 263 -15.18 -9.45 9.55
N LYS A 264 -15.94 -8.37 9.78
CA LYS A 264 -17.40 -8.38 9.57
C LYS A 264 -17.75 -8.72 8.12
N GLN A 265 -17.08 -8.12 7.13
CA GLN A 265 -17.34 -8.42 5.71
C GLN A 265 -16.99 -9.88 5.34
N LEU A 266 -15.98 -10.48 5.97
CA LEU A 266 -15.66 -11.90 5.77
C LEU A 266 -16.70 -12.83 6.42
N GLU A 267 -17.23 -12.46 7.58
CA GLU A 267 -18.35 -13.16 8.24
C GLU A 267 -19.64 -13.06 7.40
N ASP A 268 -20.02 -11.85 6.97
CA ASP A 268 -21.18 -11.60 6.12
C ASP A 268 -21.06 -12.35 4.77
N PHE A 269 -19.88 -12.35 4.14
CA PHE A 269 -19.59 -13.16 2.94
C PHE A 269 -19.75 -14.66 3.21
N SER A 270 -19.14 -15.18 4.29
CA SER A 270 -19.20 -16.60 4.65
C SER A 270 -20.65 -17.05 4.91
N ASN A 271 -21.45 -16.21 5.57
CA ASN A 271 -22.87 -16.46 5.81
C ASN A 271 -23.67 -16.46 4.50
N GLY A 272 -23.46 -15.47 3.62
CA GLY A 272 -24.09 -15.43 2.29
C GLY A 272 -23.76 -16.63 1.40
N ILE A 273 -22.56 -17.20 1.53
CA ILE A 273 -22.16 -18.46 0.89
C ILE A 273 -22.84 -19.67 1.55
N ALA A 274 -23.00 -19.67 2.88
CA ALA A 274 -23.66 -20.75 3.62
C ALA A 274 -25.16 -20.87 3.27
N ASP A 275 -25.89 -19.75 3.22
CA ASP A 275 -27.30 -19.72 2.83
C ASP A 275 -27.50 -20.22 1.39
N LYS A 276 -26.63 -19.76 0.48
CA LYS A 276 -26.66 -20.15 -0.94
C LYS A 276 -26.10 -21.55 -1.21
N ARG A 277 -25.51 -22.24 -0.22
CA ARG A 277 -24.86 -23.54 -0.37
C ARG A 277 -25.77 -24.63 -0.95
N LYS A 278 -27.08 -24.56 -0.75
CA LYS A 278 -28.06 -25.47 -1.38
C LYS A 278 -28.26 -25.22 -2.89
N ARG A 279 -27.96 -24.01 -3.37
CA ARG A 279 -27.96 -23.62 -4.80
C ARG A 279 -26.60 -23.83 -5.47
N LEU A 280 -25.50 -23.69 -4.73
CA LEU A 280 -24.13 -23.92 -5.21
C LEU A 280 -23.87 -25.43 -5.41
N ARG A 281 -24.11 -25.94 -6.63
CA ARG A 281 -24.00 -27.36 -7.00
C ARG A 281 -22.56 -27.85 -7.21
N LEU A 282 -21.69 -27.55 -6.25
CA LEU A 282 -20.27 -27.94 -6.23
C LEU A 282 -20.11 -29.47 -6.07
N SER A 283 -19.08 -30.04 -6.69
CA SER A 283 -18.62 -31.40 -6.38
C SER A 283 -17.83 -31.45 -5.06
N HIS A 284 -17.38 -32.64 -4.66
CA HIS A 284 -16.42 -32.81 -3.56
C HIS A 284 -15.17 -31.93 -3.75
N ASN A 285 -14.65 -31.87 -4.98
CA ASN A 285 -13.42 -31.14 -5.28
C ASN A 285 -13.69 -29.63 -5.37
N GLY A 286 -14.82 -29.21 -5.95
CA GLY A 286 -15.29 -27.82 -5.88
C GLY A 286 -15.52 -27.34 -4.45
N SER A 287 -16.10 -28.18 -3.59
CA SER A 287 -16.25 -27.87 -2.15
C SER A 287 -14.92 -27.81 -1.41
N THR A 288 -13.91 -28.59 -1.81
CA THR A 288 -12.56 -28.53 -1.23
C THR A 288 -11.81 -27.27 -1.68
N ALA A 289 -11.94 -26.89 -2.94
CA ALA A 289 -11.45 -25.61 -3.46
C ALA A 289 -12.13 -24.42 -2.75
N LEU A 290 -13.45 -24.46 -2.50
CA LEU A 290 -14.14 -23.43 -1.71
C LEU A 290 -13.64 -23.35 -0.25
N LYS A 291 -13.40 -24.49 0.42
CA LYS A 291 -12.76 -24.49 1.75
C LYS A 291 -11.38 -23.84 1.72
N THR A 292 -10.59 -24.11 0.69
CA THR A 292 -9.26 -23.52 0.49
C THR A 292 -9.36 -22.00 0.26
N PHE A 293 -10.32 -21.55 -0.54
CA PHE A 293 -10.58 -20.12 -0.76
C PHE A 293 -10.99 -19.38 0.53
N LEU A 294 -11.90 -19.97 1.32
CA LEU A 294 -12.30 -19.41 2.61
C LEU A 294 -11.12 -19.38 3.60
N TYR A 295 -10.29 -20.43 3.62
CA TYR A 295 -9.07 -20.49 4.45
C TYR A 295 -8.04 -19.42 4.06
N ILE A 296 -7.78 -19.20 2.77
CA ILE A 296 -6.88 -18.14 2.28
C ILE A 296 -7.31 -16.77 2.82
N ASN A 297 -8.60 -16.45 2.72
CA ASN A 297 -9.14 -15.16 3.18
C ASN A 297 -9.12 -15.04 4.72
N ALA A 298 -9.45 -16.12 5.45
CA ALA A 298 -9.36 -16.14 6.91
C ALA A 298 -7.90 -16.00 7.41
N SER A 299 -6.95 -16.67 6.76
CA SER A 299 -5.52 -16.58 7.08
C SER A 299 -4.94 -15.19 6.77
N LEU A 300 -5.39 -14.55 5.69
CA LEU A 300 -5.04 -13.16 5.36
C LEU A 300 -5.54 -12.19 6.45
N LEU A 301 -6.82 -12.29 6.85
CA LEU A 301 -7.38 -11.50 7.94
C LEU A 301 -6.62 -11.70 9.26
N HIS A 302 -6.29 -12.96 9.60
CA HIS A 302 -5.55 -13.30 10.82
C HIS A 302 -4.14 -12.68 10.84
N PHE A 303 -3.46 -12.66 9.69
CA PHE A 303 -2.16 -11.99 9.55
C PHE A 303 -2.28 -10.46 9.61
N MET A 304 -3.29 -9.86 8.97
CA MET A 304 -3.54 -8.41 9.08
C MET A 304 -3.74 -7.96 10.53
N LYS A 305 -4.47 -8.74 11.34
CA LYS A 305 -4.64 -8.49 12.78
C LYS A 305 -3.31 -8.55 13.53
N PHE A 306 -2.50 -9.59 13.29
CA PHE A 306 -1.17 -9.72 13.88
C PHE A 306 -0.30 -8.49 13.58
N GLN A 307 -0.31 -8.01 12.33
CA GLN A 307 0.44 -6.82 11.94
C GLN A 307 -0.13 -5.53 12.54
N GLU A 308 -1.45 -5.38 12.66
CA GLU A 308 -2.06 -4.22 13.33
C GLU A 308 -1.72 -4.15 14.83
N ILE A 309 -1.66 -5.31 15.51
CA ILE A 309 -1.21 -5.44 16.90
C ILE A 309 0.25 -5.01 17.03
N ASN A 310 1.15 -5.50 16.17
CA ASN A 310 2.57 -5.13 16.19
C ASN A 310 2.78 -3.64 15.81
N ARG A 311 2.11 -3.11 14.78
CA ARG A 311 2.14 -1.67 14.42
C ARG A 311 1.69 -0.78 15.59
N THR A 312 0.69 -1.22 16.35
CA THR A 312 0.22 -0.54 17.56
C THR A 312 1.26 -0.58 18.68
N ALA A 313 1.97 -1.70 18.85
CA ALA A 313 3.08 -1.81 19.80
C ALA A 313 4.28 -0.94 19.40
N LEU A 314 4.67 -0.90 18.13
CA LEU A 314 5.70 0.00 17.61
C LEU A 314 5.35 1.46 17.91
N THR A 315 4.14 1.89 17.53
CA THR A 315 3.68 3.26 17.76
C THR A 315 3.69 3.63 19.25
N LYS A 316 3.38 2.67 20.13
CA LYS A 316 3.37 2.88 21.59
C LYS A 316 4.74 2.70 22.26
N ILE A 317 5.73 2.06 21.62
CA ILE A 317 7.10 1.98 22.14
C ILE A 317 7.92 3.19 21.70
N MET A 318 7.74 3.70 20.48
CA MET A 318 8.34 4.97 20.04
C MET A 318 7.79 6.16 20.84
N LYS A 319 6.46 6.28 20.99
CA LYS A 319 5.86 7.29 21.90
C LYS A 319 6.23 7.11 23.38
N LYS A 320 6.81 5.97 23.76
CA LYS A 320 7.37 5.73 25.09
C LYS A 320 8.84 6.14 25.18
N PHE A 321 9.63 5.89 24.14
CA PHE A 321 11.01 6.34 24.02
C PHE A 321 11.03 7.86 24.15
N ASP A 322 10.28 8.57 23.30
CA ASP A 322 10.21 10.04 23.29
C ASP A 322 9.78 10.59 24.66
N LYS A 323 8.68 10.08 25.24
CA LYS A 323 8.18 10.54 26.55
C LYS A 323 9.09 10.20 27.75
N GLN A 324 10.08 9.31 27.60
CA GLN A 324 11.02 8.98 28.69
C GLN A 324 12.45 9.50 28.46
N THR A 325 12.72 10.10 27.30
CA THR A 325 14.06 10.58 26.91
C THR A 325 14.08 12.03 26.43
N ALA A 326 12.94 12.58 25.98
CA ALA A 326 12.85 13.89 25.31
C ALA A 326 13.81 14.03 24.08
N LEU A 327 14.10 12.91 23.42
CA LEU A 327 14.93 12.87 22.20
C LEU A 327 14.11 12.97 20.89
N HIS A 328 12.78 13.11 20.99
CA HIS A 328 11.83 13.36 19.89
C HIS A 328 12.01 12.47 18.64
N MET A 329 12.33 11.19 18.83
CA MET A 329 12.65 10.26 17.73
C MET A 329 11.51 10.04 16.76
N GLN A 330 10.24 10.15 17.16
CA GLN A 330 9.14 10.01 16.20
C GLN A 330 9.16 11.11 15.11
N ALA A 331 9.78 12.27 15.36
CA ALA A 331 9.96 13.33 14.36
C ALA A 331 11.22 13.13 13.48
N ASN A 332 12.24 12.44 13.98
CA ASN A 332 13.55 12.27 13.32
C ASN A 332 13.78 10.85 12.75
N LEU A 333 12.77 9.97 12.80
CA LEU A 333 12.86 8.59 12.31
C LEU A 333 12.84 8.56 10.76
N PRO A 334 13.82 7.90 10.10
CA PRO A 334 13.80 7.71 8.65
C PRO A 334 12.47 7.10 8.14
N PRO A 335 11.81 7.68 7.11
CA PRO A 335 10.52 7.18 6.61
C PRO A 335 10.51 5.70 6.21
N ALA A 336 11.64 5.15 5.77
CA ALA A 336 11.85 3.73 5.50
C ALA A 336 11.50 2.84 6.71
N LEU A 337 12.00 3.19 7.90
CA LEU A 337 11.74 2.45 9.16
C LEU A 337 10.30 2.64 9.65
N ALA A 338 9.66 3.76 9.32
CA ALA A 338 8.26 4.03 9.68
C ALA A 338 7.27 3.27 8.79
N ASN A 339 7.55 3.16 7.49
CA ASN A 339 6.59 2.68 6.49
C ASN A 339 6.87 1.25 6.00
N GLU A 340 8.08 0.94 5.52
CA GLU A 340 8.36 -0.31 4.77
C GLU A 340 8.04 -1.59 5.56
N HIS A 341 8.24 -1.54 6.87
CA HIS A 341 8.25 -2.71 7.75
C HIS A 341 6.84 -3.13 8.25
N PHE A 342 5.79 -2.36 7.96
CA PHE A 342 4.43 -2.57 8.49
C PHE A 342 3.32 -2.44 7.44
N VAL A 343 3.63 -2.60 6.15
CA VAL A 343 2.64 -2.48 5.06
C VAL A 343 1.77 -3.75 4.92
N ALA A 344 1.01 -4.08 5.97
CA ALA A 344 -0.03 -5.11 5.95
C ALA A 344 -1.03 -4.93 4.79
N HIS A 345 -1.22 -3.68 4.38
CA HIS A 345 -2.02 -3.28 3.23
C HIS A 345 -1.48 -3.86 1.92
N ASP A 346 -0.17 -4.05 1.76
CA ASP A 346 0.42 -4.52 0.51
C ASP A 346 0.37 -6.05 0.38
N LEU A 347 0.43 -6.80 1.50
CA LEU A 347 0.06 -8.22 1.45
C LEU A 347 -1.41 -8.40 1.04
N ALA A 348 -2.32 -7.63 1.65
CA ALA A 348 -3.74 -7.69 1.32
C ALA A 348 -3.99 -7.28 -0.14
N LYS A 349 -3.35 -6.20 -0.64
CA LYS A 349 -3.42 -5.79 -2.05
C LYS A 349 -2.89 -6.89 -2.95
N ALA A 350 -1.70 -7.43 -2.67
CA ALA A 350 -1.09 -8.48 -3.47
C ALA A 350 -1.95 -9.75 -3.52
N ALA A 351 -2.53 -10.17 -2.40
CA ALA A 351 -3.44 -11.32 -2.34
C ALA A 351 -4.74 -11.05 -3.11
N CYS A 352 -5.40 -9.90 -2.91
CA CYS A 352 -6.61 -9.53 -3.65
C CYS A 352 -6.34 -9.34 -5.15
N PHE A 353 -5.23 -8.73 -5.54
CA PHE A 353 -4.78 -8.58 -6.92
C PHE A 353 -4.50 -9.95 -7.55
N THR A 354 -3.76 -10.84 -6.87
CA THR A 354 -3.53 -12.21 -7.35
C THR A 354 -4.85 -12.97 -7.52
N ILE A 355 -5.82 -12.79 -6.60
CA ILE A 355 -7.17 -13.37 -6.74
C ILE A 355 -7.92 -12.78 -7.94
N GLN A 356 -7.86 -11.46 -8.15
CA GLN A 356 -8.54 -10.77 -9.25
C GLN A 356 -7.93 -11.11 -10.62
N GLU A 357 -6.60 -11.09 -10.74
CA GLU A 357 -5.88 -11.38 -11.98
C GLU A 357 -5.85 -12.88 -12.31
N GLN A 358 -5.62 -13.75 -11.33
CA GLN A 358 -5.48 -15.19 -11.59
C GLN A 358 -6.79 -15.97 -11.53
N LEU A 359 -7.74 -15.63 -10.64
CA LEU A 359 -8.93 -16.46 -10.42
C LEU A 359 -10.17 -16.00 -11.20
N LEU A 360 -10.39 -14.69 -11.37
CA LEU A 360 -11.57 -14.21 -12.11
C LEU A 360 -11.56 -14.60 -13.59
N PRO A 361 -10.44 -14.51 -14.35
CA PRO A 361 -10.44 -14.87 -15.78
C PRO A 361 -10.67 -16.35 -16.09
N ILE A 362 -10.42 -17.26 -15.12
CA ILE A 362 -10.73 -18.70 -15.23
C ILE A 362 -12.24 -18.92 -15.39
N VAL A 363 -13.05 -18.00 -14.84
CA VAL A 363 -14.50 -18.06 -14.79
C VAL A 363 -15.09 -16.85 -15.54
N PRO A 364 -15.26 -16.95 -16.87
CA PRO A 364 -15.64 -15.81 -17.71
C PRO A 364 -16.95 -15.18 -17.26
N GLN A 365 -16.95 -13.86 -17.07
CA GLN A 365 -18.12 -13.09 -16.64
C GLN A 365 -18.98 -12.74 -17.85
N ILE A 366 -20.29 -12.56 -17.64
CA ILE A 366 -21.21 -12.28 -18.77
C ILE A 366 -20.97 -10.90 -19.40
N ASN A 367 -20.54 -9.94 -18.57
CA ASN A 367 -20.35 -8.53 -18.95
C ASN A 367 -19.35 -8.37 -20.10
N ASP A 368 -18.26 -9.14 -20.08
CA ASP A 368 -17.16 -9.10 -21.06
C ASP A 368 -17.60 -9.50 -22.48
N TYR A 369 -18.81 -10.05 -22.65
CA TYR A 369 -19.32 -10.58 -23.91
C TYR A 369 -20.68 -9.99 -24.33
N LEU A 370 -21.14 -8.92 -23.68
CA LEU A 370 -22.37 -8.22 -24.04
C LEU A 370 -22.20 -7.44 -25.35
N CYS A 371 -23.23 -7.48 -26.20
CA CYS A 371 -23.30 -6.65 -27.40
C CYS A 371 -23.68 -5.20 -27.01
N PRO A 372 -22.88 -4.17 -27.36
CA PRO A 372 -23.13 -2.79 -26.94
C PRO A 372 -24.49 -2.22 -27.39
N VAL A 373 -25.08 -2.75 -28.47
CA VAL A 373 -26.34 -2.28 -29.05
C VAL A 373 -27.57 -2.84 -28.33
N CYS A 374 -27.47 -4.01 -27.68
CA CYS A 374 -28.62 -4.67 -27.05
C CYS A 374 -28.35 -5.18 -25.62
N LEU A 375 -27.22 -4.80 -25.02
CA LEU A 375 -26.82 -5.04 -23.62
C LEU A 375 -27.02 -6.49 -23.13
N THR A 376 -26.88 -7.43 -24.05
CA THR A 376 -27.15 -8.87 -23.88
C THR A 376 -26.09 -9.66 -24.65
N ILE A 377 -25.88 -10.92 -24.27
CA ILE A 377 -24.79 -11.76 -24.80
C ILE A 377 -24.71 -11.76 -26.33
N SER A 378 -23.50 -11.61 -26.85
CA SER A 378 -23.22 -11.46 -28.29
C SER A 378 -23.56 -12.72 -29.10
N PHE A 379 -24.83 -12.83 -29.52
CA PHE A 379 -25.34 -13.96 -30.27
C PHE A 379 -24.98 -13.89 -31.76
N LYS A 380 -24.29 -14.93 -32.25
CA LYS A 380 -23.59 -14.94 -33.54
C LYS A 380 -22.72 -13.67 -33.68
N PRO A 381 -21.62 -13.57 -32.90
CA PRO A 381 -20.79 -12.37 -32.83
C PRO A 381 -20.15 -12.08 -34.19
N VAL A 382 -20.25 -10.83 -34.63
CA VAL A 382 -19.58 -10.29 -35.83
C VAL A 382 -18.56 -9.26 -35.38
N ARG A 383 -17.31 -9.40 -35.84
CA ARG A 383 -16.18 -8.53 -35.48
C ARG A 383 -15.88 -7.57 -36.64
N LEU A 384 -16.05 -6.27 -36.40
CA LEU A 384 -15.75 -5.23 -37.39
C LEU A 384 -14.23 -5.09 -37.59
N ARG A 385 -13.82 -4.37 -38.66
CA ARG A 385 -12.40 -4.05 -38.90
C ARG A 385 -11.75 -3.29 -37.74
N CYS A 386 -12.52 -2.49 -37.01
CA CYS A 386 -12.11 -1.83 -35.76
C CYS A 386 -12.12 -2.76 -34.52
N ASN A 387 -12.10 -4.08 -34.69
CA ASN A 387 -12.12 -5.13 -33.65
C ASN A 387 -13.35 -5.19 -32.71
N HIS A 388 -14.24 -4.20 -32.72
CA HIS A 388 -15.47 -4.22 -31.93
C HIS A 388 -16.44 -5.32 -32.39
N VAL A 389 -17.16 -5.92 -31.43
CA VAL A 389 -18.00 -7.11 -31.62
C VAL A 389 -19.47 -6.80 -31.34
N PHE A 390 -20.35 -7.28 -32.23
CA PHE A 390 -21.81 -7.07 -32.15
C PHE A 390 -22.59 -8.36 -32.48
N CYS A 391 -23.84 -8.45 -32.02
CA CYS A 391 -24.79 -9.46 -32.50
C CYS A 391 -25.08 -9.28 -33.99
N ILE A 392 -25.12 -10.37 -34.77
CA ILE A 392 -25.46 -10.30 -36.21
C ILE A 392 -26.81 -9.60 -36.49
N ARG A 393 -27.84 -9.80 -35.65
CA ARG A 393 -29.15 -9.13 -35.82
C ARG A 393 -29.04 -7.63 -35.60
N CYS A 394 -28.31 -7.17 -34.57
CA CYS A 394 -28.09 -5.75 -34.31
C CYS A 394 -27.37 -5.08 -35.47
N LEU A 395 -26.35 -5.74 -36.02
CA LEU A 395 -25.59 -5.21 -37.15
C LEU A 395 -26.43 -5.11 -38.42
N ILE A 396 -27.26 -6.12 -38.72
CA ILE A 396 -28.21 -6.08 -39.85
C ILE A 396 -29.25 -4.96 -39.67
N VAL A 397 -29.73 -4.71 -38.45
CA VAL A 397 -30.65 -3.59 -38.16
C VAL A 397 -29.95 -2.24 -38.40
N MET A 398 -28.70 -2.07 -37.97
CA MET A 398 -27.92 -0.87 -38.25
C MET A 398 -27.67 -0.66 -39.75
N GLN A 399 -27.30 -1.71 -40.49
CA GLN A 399 -27.10 -1.67 -41.95
C GLN A 399 -28.40 -1.27 -42.68
N ARG A 400 -29.55 -1.84 -42.30
CA ARG A 400 -30.88 -1.45 -42.82
C ARG A 400 -31.20 0.02 -42.53
N ALA A 401 -30.82 0.51 -41.35
CA ALA A 401 -30.96 1.92 -40.94
C ALA A 401 -29.88 2.85 -41.52
N LYS A 402 -28.97 2.36 -42.37
CA LYS A 402 -27.82 3.08 -42.95
C LYS A 402 -26.88 3.72 -41.90
N GLN A 403 -26.80 3.11 -40.72
CA GLN A 403 -25.94 3.54 -39.61
C GLN A 403 -24.55 2.92 -39.74
N ASP A 404 -23.65 3.56 -40.51
CA ASP A 404 -22.31 3.01 -40.79
C ASP A 404 -21.30 3.13 -39.61
N HIS A 405 -21.51 4.12 -38.74
CA HIS A 405 -20.57 4.42 -37.66
C HIS A 405 -20.65 3.38 -36.52
N CYS A 406 -19.51 2.80 -36.16
CA CYS A 406 -19.38 1.91 -35.01
C CYS A 406 -19.77 2.64 -33.70
N PRO A 407 -20.69 2.11 -32.85
CA PRO A 407 -21.13 2.79 -31.64
C PRO A 407 -20.03 3.06 -30.60
N LEU A 408 -18.93 2.29 -30.62
CA LEU A 408 -17.84 2.41 -29.66
C LEU A 408 -16.71 3.35 -30.12
N CYS A 409 -16.37 3.37 -31.41
CA CYS A 409 -15.22 4.14 -31.92
C CYS A 409 -15.57 5.11 -33.06
N ARG A 410 -16.85 5.23 -33.43
CA ARG A 410 -17.41 6.11 -34.47
C ARG A 410 -16.87 5.94 -35.91
N GLY A 411 -15.89 5.06 -36.14
CA GLY A 411 -15.41 4.76 -37.49
C GLY A 411 -16.45 4.04 -38.35
N GLY A 412 -16.52 4.41 -39.64
CA GLY A 412 -17.39 3.81 -40.65
C GLY A 412 -16.90 2.42 -41.06
N PHE A 413 -17.50 1.39 -40.49
CA PHE A 413 -17.10 -0.02 -40.69
C PHE A 413 -18.30 -0.99 -40.62
N VAL A 414 -19.53 -0.49 -40.46
CA VAL A 414 -20.73 -1.32 -40.27
C VAL A 414 -21.28 -1.77 -41.61
N MET A 415 -21.28 -0.90 -42.63
CA MET A 415 -21.76 -1.23 -43.98
C MET A 415 -20.81 -2.20 -44.72
N GLU A 416 -19.53 -2.22 -44.35
CA GLU A 416 -18.54 -3.17 -44.91
C GLU A 416 -18.67 -4.61 -44.37
N ALA A 417 -19.39 -4.81 -43.26
CA ALA A 417 -19.35 -6.06 -42.51
C ALA A 417 -20.27 -7.14 -43.10
N CYS A 418 -19.69 -8.28 -43.44
CA CYS A 418 -20.36 -9.39 -44.13
C CYS A 418 -20.35 -10.69 -43.30
N SER A 419 -20.76 -11.81 -43.91
CA SER A 419 -20.76 -13.14 -43.27
C SER A 419 -19.36 -13.65 -42.88
N GLU A 420 -18.29 -13.13 -43.50
CA GLU A 420 -16.91 -13.52 -43.22
C GLU A 420 -16.39 -12.93 -41.89
N ASN A 421 -16.95 -11.79 -41.47
CA ASN A 421 -16.64 -11.13 -40.19
C ASN A 421 -17.18 -11.88 -38.96
N LEU A 422 -17.81 -13.04 -39.14
CA LEU A 422 -18.41 -13.86 -38.09
C LEU A 422 -17.35 -14.55 -37.23
N ASP A 423 -17.25 -14.17 -35.95
CA ASP A 423 -16.29 -14.75 -35.01
C ASP A 423 -16.72 -16.16 -34.57
N ALA A 424 -16.39 -17.16 -35.39
CA ALA A 424 -16.71 -18.55 -35.16
C ALA A 424 -15.99 -19.14 -33.92
N LYS A 425 -14.85 -18.54 -33.49
CA LYS A 425 -14.15 -18.94 -32.26
C LYS A 425 -14.95 -18.49 -31.04
N LEU A 426 -15.32 -17.20 -31.00
CA LEU A 426 -16.14 -16.63 -29.93
C LEU A 426 -17.54 -17.26 -29.90
N MET A 427 -18.17 -17.54 -31.06
CA MET A 427 -19.47 -18.23 -31.08
C MET A 427 -19.41 -19.63 -30.44
N LYS A 428 -18.34 -20.41 -30.72
CA LYS A 428 -18.13 -21.73 -30.09
C LYS A 428 -17.87 -21.58 -28.59
N PHE A 429 -17.11 -20.57 -28.17
CA PHE A 429 -16.83 -20.27 -26.77
C PHE A 429 -18.12 -19.90 -25.99
N LEU A 430 -18.92 -18.96 -26.49
CA LEU A 430 -20.16 -18.51 -25.83
C LEU A 430 -21.17 -19.65 -25.71
N LYS A 431 -21.36 -20.45 -26.78
CA LYS A 431 -22.20 -21.67 -26.74
C LYS A 431 -21.76 -22.70 -25.68
N ARG A 432 -20.48 -22.71 -25.30
CA ARG A 432 -19.89 -23.65 -24.32
C ARG A 432 -19.91 -23.12 -22.88
N LYS A 433 -19.55 -21.85 -22.66
CA LYS A 433 -19.42 -21.22 -21.33
C LYS A 433 -20.65 -20.38 -20.89
N PHE A 434 -21.60 -20.09 -21.78
CA PHE A 434 -22.85 -19.36 -21.52
C PHE A 434 -24.07 -19.97 -22.25
N PRO A 435 -24.40 -21.26 -22.00
CA PRO A 435 -25.37 -22.01 -22.80
C PRO A 435 -26.85 -21.70 -22.48
N ALA A 436 -27.17 -21.03 -21.37
CA ALA A 436 -28.55 -20.66 -21.03
C ALA A 436 -28.91 -19.31 -21.65
N GLU A 437 -27.96 -18.39 -21.57
CA GLU A 437 -27.95 -17.02 -22.05
C GLU A 437 -27.98 -17.01 -23.58
N VAL A 438 -27.14 -17.82 -24.24
CA VAL A 438 -27.18 -18.03 -25.69
C VAL A 438 -28.53 -18.63 -26.15
N LYS A 439 -29.17 -19.50 -25.36
CA LYS A 439 -30.50 -20.04 -25.68
C LYS A 439 -31.61 -19.01 -25.51
N ALA A 440 -31.57 -18.22 -24.43
CA ALA A 440 -32.51 -17.11 -24.21
C ALA A 440 -32.42 -16.11 -25.36
N LYS A 441 -31.20 -15.67 -25.71
CA LYS A 441 -30.96 -14.76 -26.83
C LYS A 441 -31.29 -15.39 -28.19
N GLN A 442 -31.20 -16.72 -28.35
CA GLN A 442 -31.71 -17.39 -29.54
C GLN A 442 -33.24 -17.28 -29.64
N LYS A 443 -33.97 -17.56 -28.55
CA LYS A 443 -35.44 -17.45 -28.53
C LYS A 443 -35.90 -16.02 -28.82
N GLU A 444 -35.26 -15.03 -28.20
CA GLU A 444 -35.51 -13.60 -28.45
C GLU A 444 -35.28 -13.22 -29.92
N ASN A 445 -34.14 -13.63 -30.51
CA ASN A 445 -33.87 -13.39 -31.94
C ASN A 445 -34.84 -14.13 -32.87
N GLN A 446 -35.37 -15.29 -32.49
CA GLN A 446 -36.37 -16.04 -33.26
C GLN A 446 -37.73 -15.34 -33.22
N HIS A 447 -38.17 -14.88 -32.03
CA HIS A 447 -39.39 -14.09 -31.85
C HIS A 447 -39.33 -12.79 -32.66
N ALA A 448 -38.26 -12.01 -32.50
CA ALA A 448 -38.09 -10.75 -33.22
C ALA A 448 -37.97 -10.94 -34.75
N ALA A 449 -37.43 -12.07 -35.23
CA ALA A 449 -37.46 -12.43 -36.65
C ALA A 449 -38.83 -12.91 -37.15
N GLY A 450 -39.71 -13.38 -36.25
CA GLY A 450 -41.12 -13.61 -36.54
C GLY A 450 -41.88 -12.30 -36.70
N VAL A 451 -41.69 -11.36 -35.77
CA VAL A 451 -42.27 -9.99 -35.86
C VAL A 451 -41.79 -9.26 -37.13
N ASP A 452 -40.50 -9.34 -37.49
CA ASP A 452 -39.96 -8.81 -38.76
C ASP A 452 -40.72 -9.32 -40.01
N ARG A 453 -41.26 -10.54 -39.96
CA ARG A 453 -41.81 -11.26 -41.12
C ARG A 453 -43.33 -11.30 -41.17
N TYR A 454 -43.99 -11.26 -40.02
CA TYR A 454 -45.44 -11.41 -39.86
C TYR A 454 -46.11 -10.22 -39.16
N GLY A 455 -45.32 -9.20 -38.79
CA GLY A 455 -45.78 -7.99 -38.11
C GLY A 455 -46.05 -8.19 -36.62
N GLU A 456 -46.52 -7.12 -35.96
CA GLU A 456 -46.84 -7.09 -34.52
C GLU A 456 -47.97 -8.07 -34.12
N GLY A 457 -48.72 -8.59 -35.10
CA GLY A 457 -49.70 -9.65 -34.90
C GLY A 457 -49.10 -11.04 -34.61
N TYR A 458 -47.78 -11.23 -34.76
CA TYR A 458 -47.12 -12.53 -34.64
C TYR A 458 -47.43 -13.26 -33.32
N ASP A 459 -47.44 -12.56 -32.19
CA ASP A 459 -47.75 -13.13 -30.86
C ASP A 459 -49.21 -13.57 -30.68
N LYS A 460 -50.12 -13.16 -31.59
CA LYS A 460 -51.52 -13.60 -31.60
C LYS A 460 -51.73 -14.90 -32.39
N CYS A 461 -50.73 -15.33 -33.18
CA CYS A 461 -50.72 -16.62 -33.86
C CYS A 461 -50.07 -17.73 -33.01
N ALA A 462 -50.54 -17.87 -31.76
CA ALA A 462 -50.38 -19.12 -31.04
C ALA A 462 -51.23 -20.19 -31.72
N VAL A 463 -50.59 -21.20 -32.31
CA VAL A 463 -51.28 -22.32 -32.97
C VAL A 463 -52.01 -23.14 -31.90
N MET A 464 -53.32 -23.37 -32.10
CA MET A 464 -54.13 -24.35 -31.37
C MET A 464 -53.92 -25.76 -31.93
#